data_AF-A0A1A9LF77-F1
#
_entry.id   AF-A0A1A9LF77-F1
#
_cell.length_a   1.000
_cell.length_b   1.000
_cell.length_c   1.000
_cell.angle_alpha   90.00
_cell.angle_beta   90.00
_cell.angle_gamma   90.00
#
_symmetry.space_group_name_H-M   'P 1'
#
loop_
_entity.id
_entity.type
_entity.pdbx_description
1 polymer ?
#
loop_
_entity_poly.entity_id
_entity_poly.type
_entity_poly.pdbx_seq_one_letter_code
_entity_poly.pdbx_strand_id
1 'polypeptide(L)'
;MKKMFYFGRVNAKIKAKLFRFSFLLNAFIFFIGGLSFLEEGKNALAILQFVTALFNLFMLLKKLSPKKRITLNYIILILNILVAASVAFDYYFMGKEKIKYLWFFAAIMYTVALIVHIRKQRSSEGNTV
;
A
#
# COMPACT_ATOMS: atom_id res chain seq x y z
N MET A 1 9.05 -22.31 34.73
CA MET A 1 9.26 -20.89 34.32
C MET A 1 8.83 -20.70 32.87
N LYS A 2 7.66 -20.11 32.61
CA LYS A 2 7.23 -19.71 31.26
C LYS A 2 7.89 -18.37 30.92
N LYS A 3 8.79 -18.34 29.93
CA LYS A 3 9.30 -17.10 29.34
C LYS A 3 8.15 -16.41 28.60
N MET A 4 7.52 -15.42 29.22
CA MET A 4 6.67 -14.44 28.53
C MET A 4 7.59 -13.58 27.65
N PHE A 5 7.57 -13.83 26.34
CA PHE A 5 8.14 -12.90 25.36
C PHE A 5 7.28 -11.62 25.36
N TYR A 6 7.70 -10.63 26.15
CA TYR A 6 7.22 -9.26 26.02
C TYR A 6 7.72 -8.70 24.68
N PHE A 7 6.97 -8.90 23.61
CA PHE A 7 7.13 -8.08 22.41
C PHE A 7 6.87 -6.63 22.82
N GLY A 8 7.97 -5.85 22.87
CA GLY A 8 7.99 -4.50 23.41
C GLY A 8 6.88 -3.63 22.82
N ARG A 9 6.14 -2.94 23.69
CA ARG A 9 5.18 -1.91 23.30
C ARG A 9 5.94 -0.78 22.58
N VAL A 10 6.05 -0.87 21.26
CA VAL A 10 6.56 0.24 20.44
C VAL A 10 5.74 1.48 20.77
N ASN A 11 6.43 2.57 21.15
CA ASN A 11 5.81 3.84 21.53
C ASN A 11 4.84 4.31 20.43
N ALA A 12 3.63 4.73 20.81
CA ALA A 12 2.59 5.16 19.88
C ALA A 12 3.05 6.30 18.95
N LYS A 13 3.93 7.19 19.43
CA LYS A 13 4.54 8.25 18.62
C LYS A 13 5.43 7.68 17.51
N ILE A 14 6.20 6.64 17.81
CA ILE A 14 7.07 5.96 16.84
C ILE A 14 6.23 5.23 15.80
N LYS A 15 5.17 4.53 16.22
CA LYS A 15 4.22 3.87 15.30
C LYS A 15 3.62 4.87 14.31
N ALA A 16 3.16 6.03 14.80
CA ALA A 16 2.58 7.06 13.94
C ALA A 16 3.60 7.66 12.97
N LYS A 17 4.85 7.85 13.40
CA LYS A 17 5.94 8.35 12.55
C LYS A 17 6.32 7.33 11.46
N LEU A 18 6.47 6.06 11.82
CA LEU A 18 6.72 4.97 10.86
C LEU A 18 5.58 4.82 9.85
N PHE A 19 4.33 4.90 10.33
CA PHE A 19 3.16 4.87 9.45
C PHE A 19 3.18 6.04 8.46
N ARG A 20 3.44 7.27 8.89
CA ARG A 20 3.56 8.41 7.96
C ARG A 20 4.73 8.23 6.99
N PHE A 21 5.87 7.77 7.49
CA PHE A 21 7.04 7.53 6.67
C PHE A 21 6.77 6.49 5.58
N SER A 22 6.02 5.42 5.84
CA SER A 22 5.70 4.42 4.82
C SER A 22 4.87 4.99 3.66
N PHE A 23 3.91 5.90 3.92
CA PHE A 23 3.17 6.56 2.83
C PHE A 23 4.05 7.53 2.05
N LEU A 24 4.94 8.26 2.73
CA LEU A 24 5.88 9.15 2.05
C LEU A 24 6.84 8.35 1.15
N LEU A 25 7.37 7.25 1.66
CA LEU A 25 8.25 6.36 0.91
C LEU A 25 7.52 5.74 -0.29
N ASN A 26 6.29 5.24 -0.11
CA ASN A 26 5.49 4.71 -1.21
C ASN A 26 5.19 5.78 -2.27
N ALA A 27 4.83 7.00 -1.85
CA ALA A 27 4.62 8.09 -2.78
C ALA A 27 5.87 8.37 -3.63
N PHE A 28 7.05 8.37 -3.01
CA PHE A 28 8.31 8.56 -3.71
C PHE A 28 8.64 7.42 -4.68
N ILE A 29 8.50 6.16 -4.24
CA ILE A 29 8.75 4.98 -5.08
C ILE A 29 7.83 4.99 -6.31
N PHE A 30 6.54 5.25 -6.12
CA PHE A 30 5.58 5.29 -7.22
C PHE A 30 5.78 6.50 -8.13
N PHE A 31 6.20 7.64 -7.59
CA PHE A 31 6.56 8.78 -8.42
C PHE A 31 7.73 8.46 -9.36
N ILE A 32 8.82 7.88 -8.84
CA ILE A 32 9.96 7.45 -9.66
C ILE A 32 9.55 6.35 -10.64
N GLY A 33 8.77 5.36 -10.19
CA GLY A 33 8.26 4.30 -11.06
C GLY A 33 7.39 4.84 -12.19
N GLY A 34 6.60 5.88 -11.92
CA GLY A 34 5.81 6.58 -12.93
C GLY A 34 6.66 7.30 -13.97
N LEU A 35 7.73 7.98 -13.54
CA LEU A 35 8.70 8.61 -14.46
C LEU A 35 9.37 7.57 -15.36
N SER A 36 9.84 6.45 -14.80
CA SER A 36 10.45 5.37 -15.57
C SER A 36 9.51 4.80 -16.61
N PHE A 37 8.22 4.58 -16.29
CA PHE A 37 7.26 4.11 -17.29
C PHE A 37 6.90 5.16 -18.34
N LEU A 38 6.97 6.46 -18.00
CA LEU A 38 6.75 7.54 -18.95
C LEU A 38 7.88 7.59 -19.98
N GLU A 39 9.14 7.41 -19.55
CA GLU A 39 10.32 7.31 -20.43
C GLU A 39 10.24 6.09 -21.35
N GLU A 40 9.67 4.98 -20.88
CA GLU A 40 9.42 3.77 -21.67
C GLU A 40 8.18 3.89 -22.59
N GLY A 41 7.47 5.03 -22.62
CA GLY A 41 6.27 5.25 -23.42
C GLY A 41 5.01 4.54 -22.89
N LYS A 42 5.07 3.92 -21.70
CA LYS A 42 3.98 3.17 -21.08
C LYS A 42 3.06 4.09 -20.27
N ASN A 43 2.39 5.00 -20.97
CA ASN A 43 1.58 6.07 -20.38
C ASN A 43 0.52 5.59 -19.38
N ALA A 44 -0.16 4.48 -19.66
CA ALA A 44 -1.17 3.94 -18.76
C ALA A 44 -0.59 3.51 -17.40
N LEU A 45 0.58 2.86 -17.39
CA LEU A 45 1.28 2.46 -16.17
C LEU A 45 1.83 3.67 -15.42
N ALA A 46 2.35 4.66 -16.15
CA ALA A 46 2.82 5.92 -15.57
C ALA A 46 1.70 6.67 -14.85
N ILE A 47 0.52 6.81 -15.49
CA ILE A 47 -0.66 7.43 -14.88
C ILE A 47 -1.08 6.67 -13.61
N LEU A 48 -1.15 5.33 -13.67
CA LEU A 48 -1.52 4.51 -12.51
C LEU A 48 -0.54 4.72 -11.33
N GLN A 49 0.76 4.76 -11.62
CA GLN A 49 1.81 5.06 -10.64
C GLN A 49 1.65 6.45 -10.03
N PHE A 50 1.46 7.49 -10.84
CA PHE A 50 1.28 8.87 -10.35
C PHE A 50 0.02 9.06 -9.52
N VAL A 51 -1.10 8.46 -9.94
CA VAL A 51 -2.33 8.45 -9.15
C VAL A 51 -2.07 7.77 -7.80
N THR A 52 -1.40 6.61 -7.80
CA THR A 52 -1.05 5.91 -6.56
C THR A 52 -0.15 6.75 -5.66
N ALA A 53 0.84 7.44 -6.22
CA ALA A 53 1.71 8.36 -5.48
C ALA A 53 0.91 9.50 -4.83
N LEU A 54 0.00 10.13 -5.57
CA LEU A 54 -0.85 11.22 -5.09
C LEU A 54 -1.73 10.77 -3.91
N PHE A 55 -2.36 9.60 -4.00
CA PHE A 55 -3.19 9.07 -2.92
C PHE A 55 -2.36 8.74 -1.67
N ASN A 56 -1.13 8.23 -1.83
CA ASN A 56 -0.23 8.05 -0.70
C ASN A 56 0.13 9.39 -0.03
N LEU A 57 0.36 10.47 -0.80
CA LEU A 57 0.58 11.81 -0.24
C LEU A 57 -0.64 12.35 0.50
N PHE A 58 -1.85 12.13 -0.01
CA PHE A 58 -3.07 12.54 0.69
C PHE A 58 -3.21 11.92 2.08
N MET A 59 -2.67 10.73 2.31
CA MET A 59 -2.65 10.10 3.64
C MET A 59 -1.82 10.86 4.70
N LEU A 60 -0.94 11.78 4.26
CA LEU A 60 -0.11 12.62 5.12
C LEU A 60 -0.85 13.88 5.62
N LEU A 61 -2.02 14.20 5.04
CA LEU A 61 -2.80 15.37 5.43
C LEU A 61 -3.27 15.23 6.90
N LYS A 62 -2.94 16.22 7.72
CA LYS A 62 -3.22 16.21 9.17
C LYS A 62 -4.70 16.30 9.52
N LYS A 63 -5.55 16.85 8.63
CA LYS A 63 -6.97 17.18 8.88
C LYS A 63 -7.97 16.15 8.33
N LEU A 64 -7.58 14.88 8.19
CA LEU A 64 -8.49 13.83 7.73
C LEU A 64 -9.34 13.28 8.89
N SER A 65 -10.66 13.25 8.71
CA SER A 65 -11.54 12.56 9.65
C SER A 65 -11.26 11.05 9.66
N PRO A 66 -11.55 10.32 10.76
CA PRO A 66 -11.31 8.88 10.85
C PRO A 66 -11.93 8.09 9.69
N LYS A 67 -13.17 8.41 9.31
CA LYS A 67 -13.86 7.78 8.18
C LYS A 67 -13.13 8.02 6.85
N LYS A 68 -12.75 9.27 6.55
CA LYS A 68 -11.98 9.60 5.34
C LYS A 68 -10.63 8.87 5.31
N ARG A 69 -9.97 8.73 6.46
CA ARG A 69 -8.68 8.04 6.58
C ARG A 69 -8.81 6.54 6.30
N ILE A 70 -9.87 5.91 6.78
CA ILE A 70 -10.18 4.49 6.50
C ILE A 70 -10.46 4.32 5.00
N THR A 71 -11.32 5.16 4.41
CA THR A 71 -11.62 5.12 2.98
C THR A 71 -10.37 5.31 2.12
N LEU A 72 -9.54 6.31 2.43
CA LEU A 72 -8.25 6.53 1.76
C LEU A 72 -7.33 5.31 1.85
N ASN A 73 -7.27 4.66 3.01
CA ASN A 73 -6.46 3.45 3.19
C ASN A 73 -6.93 2.30 2.29
N TYR A 74 -8.24 2.12 2.13
CA TYR A 74 -8.80 1.13 1.19
C TYR A 74 -8.47 1.46 -0.26
N ILE A 75 -8.63 2.72 -0.66
CA ILE A 75 -8.29 3.17 -2.02
C ILE A 75 -6.80 2.91 -2.29
N ILE A 76 -5.92 3.29 -1.36
CA ILE A 76 -4.48 3.05 -1.48
C ILE A 76 -4.19 1.55 -1.58
N LEU A 77 -4.82 0.69 -0.78
CA LEU A 77 -4.65 -0.76 -0.87
C LEU A 77 -5.04 -1.30 -2.25
N ILE A 78 -6.19 -0.89 -2.78
CA ILE A 78 -6.64 -1.28 -4.12
C ILE A 78 -5.66 -0.80 -5.20
N LEU A 79 -5.23 0.45 -5.13
CA LEU A 79 -4.23 1.00 -6.06
C LEU A 79 -2.90 0.25 -5.99
N ASN A 80 -2.43 -0.12 -4.80
CA ASN A 80 -1.23 -0.94 -4.64
C ASN A 80 -1.37 -2.33 -5.30
N ILE A 81 -2.54 -2.98 -5.16
CA ILE A 81 -2.83 -4.25 -5.86
C ILE A 81 -2.75 -4.04 -7.38
N LEU A 82 -3.40 -3.00 -7.90
CA LEU A 82 -3.45 -2.71 -9.33
C LEU A 82 -2.06 -2.39 -9.90
N VAL A 83 -1.27 -1.57 -9.20
CA VAL A 83 0.13 -1.28 -9.59
C VAL A 83 0.94 -2.56 -9.60
N ALA A 84 0.93 -3.31 -8.50
CA ALA A 84 1.73 -4.52 -8.38
C ALA A 84 1.37 -5.57 -9.44
N ALA A 85 0.08 -5.79 -9.69
CA ALA A 85 -0.38 -6.71 -10.73
C ALA A 85 0.01 -6.22 -12.14
N SER A 86 -0.18 -4.93 -12.42
CA SER A 86 0.17 -4.34 -13.73
C SER A 86 1.67 -4.41 -14.01
N VAL A 87 2.51 -4.09 -13.02
CA VAL A 87 3.97 -4.18 -13.14
C VAL A 87 4.43 -5.63 -13.27
N ALA A 88 3.82 -6.56 -12.52
CA ALA A 88 4.12 -7.98 -12.65
C ALA A 88 3.82 -8.50 -14.06
N PHE A 89 2.70 -8.09 -14.64
CA PHE A 89 2.29 -8.45 -15.99
C PHE A 89 3.24 -7.86 -17.04
N ASP A 90 3.58 -6.57 -16.93
CA ASP A 90 4.58 -5.93 -17.79
C ASP A 90 5.92 -6.66 -17.76
N TYR A 91 6.41 -7.01 -16.57
CA TYR A 91 7.68 -7.73 -16.40
C TYR A 91 7.64 -9.18 -16.87
N TYR A 92 6.46 -9.80 -16.88
CA TYR A 92 6.25 -11.11 -17.48
C TYR A 92 6.50 -11.07 -18.99
N PHE A 93 5.96 -10.06 -19.71
CA PHE A 93 6.21 -9.91 -21.15
C PHE A 93 7.63 -9.45 -21.47
N MET A 94 8.26 -8.67 -20.61
CA MET A 94 9.66 -8.26 -20.78
C MET A 94 10.68 -9.36 -20.44
N GLY A 95 10.24 -10.55 -20.03
CA GLY A 95 11.13 -11.67 -19.68
C GLY A 95 11.98 -11.42 -18.40
N LYS A 96 11.58 -10.48 -17.53
CA LYS A 96 12.29 -10.17 -16.29
C LYS A 96 11.94 -11.16 -15.18
N GLU A 97 12.43 -12.39 -15.35
CA GLU A 97 12.16 -13.58 -14.54
C GLU A 97 12.15 -13.35 -13.02
N LYS A 98 13.16 -12.68 -12.46
CA LYS A 98 13.28 -12.55 -10.99
C LYS A 98 12.36 -11.48 -10.40
N ILE A 99 12.17 -10.37 -11.10
CA ILE A 99 11.46 -9.20 -10.55
C ILE A 99 9.94 -9.37 -10.67
N LYS A 100 9.46 -10.13 -11.67
CA LYS A 100 8.01 -10.41 -11.83
C LYS A 100 7.41 -11.09 -10.59
N TYR A 101 8.12 -12.06 -9.99
CA TYR A 101 7.62 -12.79 -8.83
C TYR A 101 7.51 -11.91 -7.58
N LEU A 102 8.39 -10.92 -7.43
CA LEU A 102 8.31 -9.97 -6.32
C LEU A 102 7.02 -9.14 -6.42
N TRP A 103 6.66 -8.70 -7.62
CA TRP A 103 5.45 -7.92 -7.84
C TRP A 103 4.16 -8.75 -7.72
N PHE A 104 4.17 -10.01 -8.18
CA PHE A 104 3.06 -10.94 -7.91
C PHE A 104 2.89 -11.18 -6.42
N PHE A 105 3.99 -11.42 -5.70
CA PHE A 105 3.95 -11.59 -4.25
C PHE A 105 3.39 -10.33 -3.55
N ALA A 106 3.84 -9.14 -3.95
CA ALA A 106 3.31 -7.89 -3.42
C ALA A 106 1.80 -7.76 -3.66
N ALA A 107 1.30 -8.06 -4.86
CA ALA A 107 -0.12 -8.03 -5.18
C ALA A 107 -0.94 -8.97 -4.28
N ILE A 108 -0.44 -10.19 -4.03
CA ILE A 108 -1.07 -11.15 -3.12
C ILE A 108 -1.10 -10.61 -1.69
N MET A 109 0.03 -10.08 -1.20
CA MET A 109 0.13 -9.54 0.15
C MET A 109 -0.82 -8.36 0.37
N TYR A 110 -0.95 -7.45 -0.60
CA TYR A 110 -1.92 -6.35 -0.53
C TYR A 110 -3.37 -6.86 -0.57
N THR A 111 -3.65 -7.89 -1.36
CA THR A 111 -4.98 -8.53 -1.40
C THR A 111 -5.33 -9.15 -0.04
N VAL A 112 -4.40 -9.89 0.58
CA VAL A 112 -4.59 -10.43 1.94
C VAL A 112 -4.80 -9.30 2.95
N ALA A 113 -4.00 -8.23 2.89
CA ALA A 113 -4.16 -7.07 3.76
C ALA A 113 -5.53 -6.41 3.61
N LEU A 114 -6.06 -6.30 2.39
CA LEU A 114 -7.40 -5.79 2.10
C LEU A 114 -8.48 -6.68 2.74
N ILE A 115 -8.42 -7.99 2.54
CA ILE A 115 -9.37 -8.95 3.12
C ILE A 115 -9.37 -8.88 4.65
N VAL A 116 -8.18 -8.83 5.27
CA VAL A 116 -8.04 -8.71 6.73
C VAL A 116 -8.65 -7.40 7.23
N HIS A 117 -8.43 -6.27 6.53
CA HIS A 117 -9.01 -4.98 6.91
C HIS A 117 -10.54 -5.02 6.87
N ILE A 118 -11.11 -5.54 5.78
CA ILE A 118 -12.57 -5.65 5.62
C ILE A 118 -13.18 -6.50 6.73
N ARG A 119 -12.57 -7.67 7.03
CA ARG A 119 -13.05 -8.56 8.10
C ARG A 119 -12.99 -7.90 9.48
N LYS A 120 -11.89 -7.20 9.78
CA LYS A 120 -11.70 -6.52 11.06
C LYS A 120 -12.72 -5.39 11.25
N GLN A 121 -13.01 -4.62 10.20
CA GLN A 121 -13.99 -3.55 10.28
C GLN A 121 -15.40 -4.07 10.56
N ARG A 122 -15.82 -5.15 9.88
CA ARG A 122 -17.12 -5.81 10.15
C ARG A 122 -17.25 -6.30 11.58
N SER A 123 -16.17 -6.85 12.15
CA SER A 123 -16.17 -7.30 13.55
C SER A 123 -16.25 -6.15 14.56
N SER A 124 -15.70 -4.97 14.24
CA SER A 124 -15.82 -3.79 15.11
C SER A 124 -17.18 -3.10 15.00
N GLU A 125 -17.84 -3.17 13.86
CA GLU A 125 -19.21 -2.66 13.66
C GLU A 125 -20.29 -3.63 14.21
N GLY A 126 -20.01 -4.93 14.29
CA GLY A 126 -20.91 -5.94 14.85
C GLY A 126 -20.90 -6.07 16.38
N ASN A 127 -19.91 -5.50 17.08
CA ASN A 127 -19.81 -5.50 18.55
C ASN A 127 -20.43 -4.25 19.21
N THR A 128 -21.18 -3.45 18.45
CA THR A 128 -21.87 -2.24 18.92
C THR A 128 -23.40 -2.35 18.86
N VAL A 129 -23.92 -3.58 18.99
CA VAL A 129 -25.37 -3.84 19.19
C VAL A 129 -25.57 -4.40 20.59
#